data_AF-A0A7V1EER3-F1
#
_entry.id   AF-A0A7V1EER3-F1
#
_cell.length_a   1.000
_cell.length_b   1.000
_cell.length_c   1.000
_cell.angle_alpha   90.00
_cell.angle_beta   90.00
_cell.angle_gamma   90.00
#
_symmetry.space_group_name_H-M   'P 1'
#
loop_
_entity.id
_entity.type
_entity.pdbx_description
1 polymer ?
#
loop_
_entity_poly.entity_id
_entity_poly.type
_entity_poly.pdbx_seq_one_letter_code
_entity_poly.pdbx_strand_id
1 'polypeptide(L)' 'MTHCRNEINICDLHRFSWNDGPGLRTVVFLQGCNMDCFWCQNPESQSSSREVFYYEEKCLNYGNGQGV' A
#
# COMPACT_ATOMS: atom_id res chain seq x y z
N MET A 1 24.70 -12.16 13.19
CA MET A 1 23.35 -12.75 13.16
C MET A 1 22.37 -11.63 12.92
N THR A 2 21.93 -11.46 11.67
CA THR A 2 20.93 -10.46 11.30
C THR A 2 19.60 -10.85 11.95
N HIS A 3 18.96 -9.91 12.63
CA HIS A 3 17.66 -10.10 13.26
C HIS A 3 16.61 -10.43 12.18
N CYS A 4 16.19 -11.70 12.06
CA CYS A 4 15.01 -12.06 11.26
C CYS A 4 13.77 -11.66 12.05
N ARG A 5 13.11 -10.56 11.65
CA ARG A 5 11.78 -10.22 12.14
C ARG A 5 10.75 -11.03 11.35
N ASN A 6 9.82 -11.69 12.03
CA ASN A 6 8.69 -12.39 11.42
C ASN A 6 7.55 -11.40 11.11
N GLU A 7 7.88 -10.34 10.38
CA GLU A 7 6.99 -9.24 10.01
C GLU A 7 7.07 -9.03 8.50
N ILE A 8 5.93 -8.83 7.85
CA ILE A 8 5.85 -8.49 6.42
C ILE A 8 5.21 -7.11 6.30
N ASN A 9 5.82 -6.25 5.49
CA ASN A 9 5.25 -4.94 5.16
C ASN A 9 4.22 -5.09 4.04
N ILE A 10 3.06 -4.49 4.26
CA ILE A 10 1.97 -4.42 3.28
C ILE A 10 1.99 -3.03 2.67
N CYS A 11 1.93 -2.96 1.35
CA CYS A 11 1.80 -1.71 0.62
C CYS A 11 0.33 -1.27 0.61
N ASP A 12 -0.56 -2.12 0.07
CA ASP A 12 -1.99 -1.81 -0.09
C ASP A 12 -2.89 -3.04 0.15
N LEU A 13 -4.17 -2.80 0.40
CA LEU A 13 -5.20 -3.82 0.63
C LEU A 13 -6.44 -3.51 -0.22
N HIS A 14 -6.65 -4.29 -1.27
CA HIS A 14 -7.84 -4.15 -2.12
C HIS A 14 -8.89 -5.16 -1.69
N ARG A 15 -10.02 -4.66 -1.19
CA ARG A 15 -11.19 -5.49 -0.89
C ARG A 15 -12.08 -5.56 -2.12
N PHE A 16 -12.74 -6.69 -2.30
CA PHE A 16 -13.70 -6.90 -3.39
C PHE A 16 -13.11 -6.82 -4.80
N SER A 17 -11.85 -7.23 -5.00
CA SER A 17 -11.29 -7.34 -6.35
C SER A 17 -11.91 -8.53 -7.09
N TRP A 18 -12.36 -8.28 -8.31
CA TRP A 18 -12.83 -9.30 -9.25
C TRP A 18 -11.90 -9.45 -10.46
N ASN A 19 -10.90 -8.58 -10.60
CA ASN A 19 -9.95 -8.59 -11.72
C ASN A 19 -8.68 -9.42 -11.41
N ASP A 20 -8.35 -9.61 -10.13
CA ASP A 20 -7.10 -10.27 -9.70
C ASP A 20 -7.23 -11.79 -9.55
N GLY A 21 -8.19 -12.38 -10.26
CA GLY A 21 -8.42 -13.83 -10.32
C GLY A 21 -9.89 -14.21 -10.21
N PRO A 22 -10.21 -15.52 -10.27
CA PRO A 22 -11.60 -15.98 -10.27
C PRO A 22 -12.33 -15.65 -8.97
N GLY A 23 -13.53 -15.08 -9.08
CA GLY A 23 -14.40 -14.77 -7.94
C GLY A 23 -14.03 -13.47 -7.22
N LEU A 24 -14.67 -13.23 -6.07
CA LEU A 24 -14.45 -12.03 -5.26
C LEU A 24 -13.28 -12.23 -4.30
N ARG A 25 -12.29 -11.34 -4.33
CA ARG A 25 -11.04 -11.48 -3.60
C ARG A 25 -10.74 -10.27 -2.72
N THR A 26 -10.06 -10.54 -1.61
CA THR A 26 -9.26 -9.53 -0.93
C THR A 26 -7.82 -9.75 -1.34
N VAL A 27 -7.22 -8.75 -1.97
CA VAL A 27 -5.85 -8.79 -2.46
C VAL A 27 -4.97 -8.00 -1.50
N VAL A 28 -3.87 -8.61 -1.09
CA VAL A 28 -2.86 -8.00 -0.22
C VAL A 28 -1.63 -7.73 -1.07
N PHE A 29 -1.31 -6.45 -1.29
CA PHE A 29 -0.10 -6.05 -1.98
C PHE A 29 1.04 -5.94 -0.98
N LEU A 30 2.13 -6.68 -1.21
CA LEU A 30 3.30 -6.66 -0.34
C LEU A 30 4.26 -5.55 -0.75
N GLN A 31 4.96 -4.99 0.22
CA GLN A 31 5.98 -3.97 -0.01
C GLN A 31 7.31 -4.63 -0.36
N GLY A 32 7.99 -4.09 -1.37
CA GLY A 32 9.25 -4.57 -1.93
C GLY A 32 9.07 -5.35 -3.23
N CYS A 33 9.75 -4.89 -4.28
CA CYS A 33 9.87 -5.59 -5.56
C CYS A 33 11.32 -5.48 -6.04
N ASN A 34 11.96 -6.60 -6.36
CA ASN A 34 13.35 -6.62 -6.82
C ASN A 34 13.51 -6.30 -8.32
N MET A 35 12.44 -5.87 -8.98
CA MET A 35 12.42 -5.48 -10.39
C MET A 35 12.17 -3.99 -10.53
N ASP A 36 12.76 -3.40 -11.57
CA ASP A 36 12.58 -2.00 -11.93
C ASP A 36 11.94 -1.87 -13.32
N CYS A 37 10.69 -2.32 -13.43
CA CYS A 37 9.98 -2.33 -14.70
C CYS A 37 9.61 -0.91 -15.15
N PHE A 38 9.92 -0.55 -16.40
CA PHE A 38 9.57 0.75 -16.99
C PHE A 38 8.06 1.06 -16.94
N TRP A 39 7.21 0.04 -16.99
CA TRP A 39 5.75 0.16 -16.93
C TRP A 39 5.18 -0.47 -15.64
N CYS A 40 5.88 -0.33 -14.51
CA CYS A 40 5.37 -0.85 -13.25
C CYS A 40 3.99 -0.29 -12.94
N GLN A 41 3.01 -1.17 -12.76
CA GLN A 41 1.63 -0.78 -12.44
C GLN A 41 1.44 -0.40 -10.97
N ASN A 42 2.38 -0.83 -10.12
CA ASN A 42 2.40 -0.58 -8.67
C ASN A 42 3.79 -0.03 -8.26
N PRO A 43 4.21 1.14 -8.75
CA PRO A 43 5.54 1.71 -8.47
C PRO A 43 5.81 1.92 -6.97
N GLU A 44 4.77 2.14 -6.17
CA GLU A 44 4.83 2.26 -4.72
C GLU A 44 5.38 0.99 -4.02
N SER A 45 5.23 -0.18 -4.67
CA SER A 45 5.71 -1.46 -4.14
C SER A 45 7.21 -1.66 -4.31
N GLN A 46 7.90 -0.83 -5.11
CA GLN A 46 9.32 -1.04 -5.40
C GLN A 46 10.21 -0.84 -4.17
N SER A 47 9.88 0.11 -3.30
CA SER A 47 10.68 0.36 -2.11
C SER A 47 10.57 -0.79 -1.12
N SER A 48 11.70 -1.19 -0.52
CA SER A 48 11.71 -2.11 0.62
C SER A 48 11.49 -1.43 1.97
N SER A 49 11.44 -0.09 2.00
CA SER A 49 11.16 0.67 3.22
C SER A 49 9.69 0.60 3.62
N ARG A 50 9.43 0.82 4.90
CA ARG A 50 8.07 0.95 5.43
C ARG A 50 7.58 2.37 5.15
N GLU A 51 6.81 2.51 4.08
CA GLU A 51 6.20 3.76 3.65
C GLU A 51 4.76 3.86 4.14
N VAL A 52 4.23 5.09 4.20
CA VAL A 52 2.83 5.35 4.56
C VAL A 52 2.22 6.18 3.44
N PHE A 53 1.05 5.77 2.94
CA PHE A 53 0.30 6.62 2.03
C PHE A 53 -0.14 7.89 2.71
N TYR A 54 0.11 9.02 2.06
CA TYR A 54 -0.31 10.33 2.50
C TYR A 54 -1.38 10.88 1.55
N TYR A 55 -2.53 11.21 2.13
CA TYR A 55 -3.70 11.74 1.42
C TYR A 55 -4.06 13.06 2.09
N GLU A 56 -3.54 14.17 1.56
CA GLU A 56 -3.78 15.51 2.10
C GLU A 56 -5.28 15.83 2.18
N GLU A 57 -6.06 15.38 1.20
CA GLU A 57 -7.49 15.58 1.13
C GLU A 57 -8.28 14.87 2.24
N LYS A 58 -7.66 13.86 2.89
CA LYS A 58 -8.22 13.14 4.03
C LYS A 58 -7.74 13.69 5.37
N CYS A 59 -6.82 14.66 5.36
CA CYS A 59 -6.37 15.29 6.58
C CYS A 59 -7.50 16.14 7.19
N LEU A 60 -7.60 16.12 8.51
CA LEU A 60 -8.51 17.02 9.23
C LEU A 60 -7.95 18.44 9.14
N ASN A 61 -8.58 19.26 8.30
CA ASN A 61 -8.29 20.68 8.24
C ASN A 61 -8.87 21.38 9.48
N TYR A 62 -8.09 21.40 10.57
CA TYR A 62 -8.39 22.20 11.77
C TYR A 62 -8.10 23.70 11.50
N GLY A 63 -8.65 24.23 10.41
CA GLY A 63 -8.47 25.61 9.98
C GLY A 63 -9.70 26.49 10.18
N ASN A 64 -10.93 25.95 10.24
CA ASN A 64 -12.16 26.75 10.29
C ASN A 64 -13.35 26.02 10.94
N GLY A 65 -13.15 25.29 12.04
CA GLY A 65 -14.26 24.82 12.90
C GLY A 65 -15.33 23.95 12.24
N GLN A 66 -15.03 23.26 11.14
CA GLN A 66 -15.91 22.30 10.49
C GLN A 66 -15.15 21.01 10.18
N GLY A 67 -14.71 20.32 11.23
CA GLY A 67 -14.60 18.87 11.17
C GLY A 67 -15.95 18.32 11.59
N VAL A 68 -16.48 17.37 10.82
CA VAL A 68 -17.57 16.48 11.27
C VAL A 68 -17.25 15.84 12.63
#